data_AF-A0A1W9MUR9-F1
#
_entry.id   AF-A0A1W9MUR9-F1
#
_cell.length_a   1.000
_cell.length_b   1.000
_cell.length_c   1.000
_cell.angle_alpha   90.00
_cell.angle_beta   90.00
_cell.angle_gamma   90.00
#
_symmetry.space_group_name_H-M   'P 1'
#
loop_
_entity.id
_entity.type
_entity.pdbx_description
1 polymer ?
#
loop_
_entity_poly.entity_id
_entity_poly.type
_entity_poly.pdbx_seq_one_letter_code
_entity_poly.pdbx_strand_id
1 'polypeptide(L)'
;MKFHVSVFKCFYRIGATAFIAFFLSVMYAEAAGQEITPADNWYLAKAIDDSLIRMYDLKESFDKKLISNALRPRNVFEKAFDVAEKFNMLHNNAVDRNKLLEFAKVTDINRTKPGDVYEVLSLIKAHLLEKGAFTEYTGEKISKTPSDVFQMMRQISLHYYETAKKKGIVTNWATPAQVYEAVATTLLPAVQAIADEAGIKYQDYLFPKQPVSGVVPRYTYKLFYHVYNNISKYYMYKDNYEPVSFTEVNDCDDISPADMFDLAQIIASELKANIGVKSLKSETAARYAAWKSSREEILPGHTFRLLQYNFILSKSILAGE
;
A
#
# COMPACT_ATOMS: atom_id res chain seq x y z
N MET A 1 -16.68 -19.40 60.29
CA MET A 1 -15.54 -18.46 60.38
C MET A 1 -14.81 -18.49 59.04
N LYS A 2 -14.63 -17.34 58.40
CA LYS A 2 -13.94 -17.15 57.11
C LYS A 2 -12.42 -17.19 57.26
N PHE A 3 -11.72 -17.26 56.12
CA PHE A 3 -10.27 -17.13 55.82
C PHE A 3 -9.46 -18.43 55.93
N HIS A 4 -8.57 -18.82 55.00
CA HIS A 4 -7.84 -18.12 53.94
C HIS A 4 -7.54 -19.06 52.76
N VAL A 5 -7.94 -18.68 51.54
CA VAL A 5 -7.33 -19.15 50.27
C VAL A 5 -6.55 -17.96 49.73
N SER A 6 -5.26 -17.86 50.03
CA SER A 6 -4.45 -16.73 49.53
C SER A 6 -2.94 -17.02 49.44
N VAL A 7 -2.56 -18.16 48.87
CA VAL A 7 -1.13 -18.41 48.54
C VAL A 7 -0.91 -18.83 47.08
N PHE A 8 -1.95 -19.31 46.37
CA PHE A 8 -1.76 -19.80 45.00
C PHE A 8 -1.85 -18.77 43.85
N LYS A 9 -2.10 -17.48 44.14
CA LYS A 9 -2.21 -16.43 43.11
C LYS A 9 -0.93 -15.61 42.87
N CYS A 10 0.13 -15.81 43.66
CA CYS A 10 1.34 -14.97 43.54
C CYS A 10 2.40 -15.53 42.57
N PHE A 11 2.43 -16.84 42.31
CA PHE A 11 3.47 -17.44 41.46
C PHE A 11 3.13 -17.53 39.97
N TYR A 12 1.86 -17.38 39.57
CA TYR A 12 1.46 -17.46 38.16
C TYR A 12 1.63 -16.14 37.38
N ARG A 13 1.80 -15.02 38.09
CA ARG A 13 1.91 -13.68 37.48
C ARG A 13 3.34 -13.20 37.28
N ILE A 14 4.34 -13.90 37.80
CA ILE A 14 5.77 -13.55 37.63
C ILE A 14 6.37 -14.37 36.47
N GLY A 15 5.88 -15.59 36.23
CA GLY A 15 6.32 -16.43 35.11
C GLY A 15 5.93 -15.89 33.73
N ALA A 16 4.70 -15.39 33.56
CA ALA A 16 4.23 -14.92 32.25
C ALA A 16 4.89 -13.61 31.80
N THR A 17 5.11 -12.66 32.70
CA THR A 17 5.77 -11.38 32.38
C THR A 17 7.27 -11.54 32.20
N ALA A 18 7.92 -12.43 32.95
CA ALA A 18 9.34 -12.75 32.73
C ALA A 18 9.56 -13.54 31.42
N PHE A 19 8.62 -14.41 31.03
CA PHE A 19 8.69 -15.15 29.77
C PHE A 19 8.42 -14.26 28.54
N ILE A 20 7.49 -13.31 28.64
CA ILE A 20 7.24 -12.30 27.59
C ILE A 20 8.41 -11.32 27.49
N ALA A 21 9.00 -10.89 28.62
CA ALA A 21 10.19 -10.04 28.62
C ALA A 21 11.44 -10.77 28.10
N PHE A 22 11.56 -12.09 28.36
CA PHE A 22 12.63 -12.93 27.81
C PHE A 22 12.44 -13.22 26.32
N PHE A 23 11.20 -13.42 25.84
CA PHE A 23 10.92 -13.52 24.40
C PHE A 23 11.18 -12.21 23.66
N LEU A 24 10.83 -11.07 24.27
CA LEU A 24 11.14 -9.74 23.71
C LEU A 24 12.64 -9.43 23.75
N SER A 25 13.38 -9.85 24.79
CA SER A 25 14.83 -9.64 24.86
C SER A 25 15.63 -10.61 23.98
N VAL A 26 15.16 -11.84 23.75
CA VAL A 26 15.75 -12.78 22.78
C VAL A 26 15.47 -12.35 21.33
N MET A 27 14.29 -11.76 21.05
CA MET A 27 14.04 -11.12 19.74
C MET A 27 14.83 -9.83 19.52
N TYR A 28 15.27 -9.14 20.58
CA TYR A 28 16.14 -7.95 20.50
C TYR A 28 17.64 -8.25 20.59
N ALA A 29 18.05 -9.46 20.99
CA ALA A 29 19.46 -9.79 21.23
C ALA A 29 20.19 -10.42 20.03
N GLU A 30 19.50 -10.83 18.95
CA GLU A 30 20.15 -11.39 17.75
C GLU A 30 20.15 -10.46 16.51
N ALA A 31 19.63 -9.22 16.62
CA ALA A 31 19.60 -8.28 15.49
C ALA A 31 20.36 -6.96 15.75
N ALA A 32 21.29 -6.94 16.72
CA ALA A 32 22.18 -5.81 16.91
C ALA A 32 23.35 -5.90 15.90
N GLY A 33 23.13 -5.46 14.65
CA GLY A 33 24.22 -5.09 13.75
C GLY A 33 24.11 -5.48 12.28
N GLN A 34 23.10 -6.24 11.86
CA GLN A 34 22.91 -6.55 10.44
C GLN A 34 21.93 -5.56 9.81
N GLU A 35 22.40 -4.82 8.82
CA GLU A 35 21.54 -3.94 8.02
C GLU A 35 20.51 -4.78 7.26
N ILE A 36 19.22 -4.49 7.46
CA ILE A 36 18.13 -5.15 6.74
C ILE A 36 18.17 -4.73 5.28
N THR A 37 18.11 -5.70 4.38
CA THR A 37 18.19 -5.50 2.93
C THR A 37 16.85 -5.78 2.23
N PRO A 38 16.69 -5.44 0.94
CA PRO A 38 15.53 -5.89 0.16
C PRO A 38 15.42 -7.42 0.09
N ALA A 39 16.53 -8.16 0.13
CA ALA A 39 16.50 -9.62 0.15
C ALA A 39 15.81 -10.14 1.42
N ASP A 40 16.12 -9.57 2.59
CA ASP A 40 15.49 -9.97 3.85
C ASP A 40 13.97 -9.77 3.82
N ASN A 41 13.52 -8.62 3.28
CA ASN A 41 12.10 -8.34 3.08
C ASN A 41 11.44 -9.31 2.10
N TRP A 42 12.10 -9.60 0.98
CA TRP A 42 11.57 -10.53 -0.02
C TRP A 42 11.36 -11.93 0.58
N TYR A 43 12.35 -12.44 1.32
CA TYR A 43 12.28 -13.79 1.91
C TYR A 43 11.28 -13.86 3.07
N LEU A 44 11.14 -12.78 3.85
CA LEU A 44 10.06 -12.69 4.84
C LEU A 44 8.69 -12.69 4.16
N ALA A 45 8.51 -11.90 3.10
CA ALA A 45 7.28 -11.86 2.32
C ALA A 45 6.98 -13.24 1.69
N LYS A 46 7.99 -13.92 1.13
CA LYS A 46 7.83 -15.28 0.59
C LYS A 46 7.40 -16.29 1.65
N ALA A 47 8.00 -16.24 2.85
CA ALA A 47 7.58 -17.10 3.96
C ALA A 47 6.13 -16.83 4.39
N ILE A 48 5.70 -15.56 4.41
CA ILE A 48 4.30 -15.19 4.63
C ILE A 48 3.41 -15.79 3.53
N ASP A 49 3.81 -15.65 2.27
CA ASP A 49 3.06 -16.16 1.12
C ASP A 49 2.87 -17.68 1.17
N ASP A 50 3.96 -18.42 1.43
CA ASP A 50 3.94 -19.89 1.56
C ASP A 50 3.06 -20.36 2.71
N SER A 51 3.08 -19.61 3.81
CA SER A 51 2.21 -19.87 4.96
C SER A 51 0.73 -19.75 4.57
N LEU A 52 0.38 -18.74 3.75
CA LEU A 52 -0.99 -18.53 3.28
C LEU A 52 -1.42 -19.58 2.26
N ILE A 53 -0.54 -19.91 1.30
CA ILE A 53 -0.76 -20.97 0.32
C ILE A 53 -1.09 -22.27 1.04
N ARG A 54 -0.28 -22.67 2.02
CA ARG A 54 -0.51 -23.89 2.79
C ARG A 54 -1.77 -23.83 3.65
N MET A 55 -2.01 -22.70 4.31
CA MET A 55 -3.15 -22.53 5.23
C MET A 55 -4.49 -22.57 4.49
N TYR A 56 -4.54 -22.06 3.26
CA TYR A 56 -5.78 -21.88 2.51
C TYR A 56 -5.84 -22.68 1.20
N ASP A 57 -4.87 -23.56 0.93
CA ASP A 57 -4.79 -24.39 -0.27
C ASP A 57 -4.89 -23.54 -1.56
N LEU A 58 -4.04 -22.51 -1.66
CA LEU A 58 -4.01 -21.59 -2.80
C LEU A 58 -3.04 -22.07 -3.88
N LYS A 59 -3.16 -21.51 -5.09
CA LYS A 59 -2.20 -21.79 -6.16
C LYS A 59 -0.93 -20.95 -5.95
N GLU A 60 0.23 -21.46 -6.36
CA GLU A 60 1.50 -20.75 -6.19
C GLU A 60 1.79 -19.70 -7.28
N SER A 61 1.04 -19.71 -8.39
CA SER A 61 1.39 -18.95 -9.58
C SER A 61 0.92 -17.49 -9.52
N PHE A 62 1.87 -16.56 -9.69
CA PHE A 62 1.62 -15.15 -9.93
C PHE A 62 2.25 -14.75 -11.27
N ASP A 63 1.41 -14.56 -12.29
CA ASP A 63 1.86 -14.19 -13.64
C ASP A 63 1.30 -12.82 -14.01
N LYS A 64 1.99 -11.77 -13.56
CA LYS A 64 1.71 -10.39 -13.96
C LYS A 64 3.00 -9.69 -14.36
N LYS A 65 2.88 -8.85 -15.39
CA LYS A 65 3.96 -7.95 -15.81
C LYS A 65 4.41 -7.04 -14.67
N LEU A 66 5.71 -6.76 -14.67
CA LEU A 66 6.34 -5.79 -13.77
C LEU A 66 5.78 -4.40 -14.06
N ILE A 67 5.40 -3.67 -13.00
CA ILE A 67 4.92 -2.28 -13.12
C ILE A 67 6.12 -1.32 -13.28
N SER A 68 7.22 -1.58 -12.59
CA SER A 68 8.46 -0.81 -12.66
C SER A 68 9.64 -1.63 -12.13
N ASN A 69 10.84 -1.36 -12.66
CA ASN A 69 12.11 -1.89 -12.16
C ASN A 69 12.88 -0.88 -11.30
N ALA A 70 12.43 0.37 -11.25
CA ALA A 70 13.11 1.47 -10.57
C ALA A 70 12.43 1.83 -9.23
N LEU A 71 11.78 0.86 -8.59
CA LEU A 71 11.12 1.09 -7.31
C LEU A 71 12.15 1.34 -6.21
N ARG A 72 11.74 2.17 -5.24
CA ARG A 72 12.47 2.60 -4.05
C ARG A 72 11.80 2.05 -2.80
N PRO A 73 12.49 2.00 -1.65
CA PRO A 73 11.93 1.46 -0.40
C PRO A 73 10.58 2.08 0.01
N ARG A 74 10.36 3.38 -0.23
CA ARG A 74 9.07 4.05 0.05
C ARG A 74 7.89 3.47 -0.74
N ASN A 75 8.10 3.02 -1.98
CA ASN A 75 7.03 2.42 -2.77
C ASN A 75 6.67 1.04 -2.20
N VAL A 76 7.70 0.30 -1.78
CA VAL A 76 7.59 -1.01 -1.13
C VAL A 76 6.89 -0.89 0.23
N PHE A 77 7.16 0.17 0.97
CA PHE A 77 6.53 0.47 2.25
C PHE A 77 5.02 0.71 2.14
N GLU A 78 4.57 1.56 1.22
CA GLU A 78 3.12 1.76 1.00
C GLU A 78 2.43 0.44 0.62
N LYS A 79 3.10 -0.42 -0.16
CA LYS A 79 2.58 -1.74 -0.49
C LYS A 79 2.53 -2.67 0.72
N ALA A 80 3.54 -2.65 1.59
CA ALA A 80 3.55 -3.42 2.83
C ALA A 80 2.40 -3.01 3.74
N PHE A 81 2.10 -1.71 3.81
CA PHE A 81 0.95 -1.17 4.52
C PHE A 81 -0.37 -1.68 3.97
N ASP A 82 -0.59 -1.60 2.65
CA ASP A 82 -1.78 -2.16 1.98
C ASP A 82 -1.95 -3.66 2.27
N VAL A 83 -0.85 -4.43 2.22
CA VAL A 83 -0.83 -5.87 2.57
C VAL A 83 -1.21 -6.08 4.04
N ALA A 84 -0.66 -5.30 4.97
CA ALA A 84 -0.99 -5.42 6.39
C ALA A 84 -2.46 -5.06 6.70
N GLU A 85 -3.02 -4.04 6.06
CA GLU A 85 -4.44 -3.69 6.20
C GLU A 85 -5.36 -4.81 5.69
N LYS A 86 -5.04 -5.39 4.52
CA LYS A 86 -5.79 -6.53 3.97
C LYS A 86 -5.71 -7.75 4.87
N PHE A 87 -4.52 -8.04 5.41
CA PHE A 87 -4.33 -9.12 6.39
C PHE A 87 -5.22 -8.91 7.63
N ASN A 88 -5.25 -7.68 8.15
CA ASN A 88 -6.09 -7.31 9.27
C ASN A 88 -7.58 -7.58 9.05
N MET A 89 -8.08 -7.25 7.86
CA MET A 89 -9.46 -7.52 7.48
C MET A 89 -9.77 -9.03 7.42
N LEU A 90 -8.83 -9.86 6.95
CA LEU A 90 -9.00 -11.32 6.85
C LEU A 90 -8.92 -12.04 8.19
N HIS A 91 -8.22 -11.45 9.15
CA HIS A 91 -7.84 -12.08 10.42
C HIS A 91 -8.39 -11.31 11.64
N ASN A 92 -9.50 -10.59 11.48
CA ASN A 92 -10.24 -9.92 12.56
C ASN A 92 -9.37 -8.98 13.42
N ASN A 93 -8.63 -8.06 12.78
CA ASN A 93 -7.69 -7.12 13.43
C ASN A 93 -6.54 -7.81 14.17
N ALA A 94 -6.01 -8.87 13.58
CA ALA A 94 -4.86 -9.65 14.06
C ALA A 94 -3.59 -8.82 14.33
N VAL A 95 -3.40 -7.74 13.57
CA VAL A 95 -2.34 -6.76 13.74
C VAL A 95 -2.95 -5.50 14.37
N ASP A 96 -2.31 -5.00 15.42
CA ASP A 96 -2.71 -3.76 16.07
C ASP A 96 -2.68 -2.60 15.06
N ARG A 97 -3.87 -2.17 14.63
CA ARG A 97 -4.04 -1.08 13.66
C ARG A 97 -3.48 0.23 14.19
N ASN A 98 -3.52 0.47 15.50
CA ASN A 98 -2.95 1.68 16.08
C ASN A 98 -1.43 1.67 15.91
N LYS A 99 -0.76 0.53 16.12
CA LYS A 99 0.68 0.40 15.86
C LYS A 99 1.02 0.66 14.40
N LEU A 100 0.25 0.10 13.45
CA LEU A 100 0.44 0.39 12.03
C LEU A 100 0.30 1.90 11.75
N LEU A 101 -0.76 2.53 12.25
CA LEU A 101 -1.00 3.96 12.04
C LEU A 101 0.03 4.86 12.72
N GLU A 102 0.50 4.49 13.91
CA GLU A 102 1.58 5.19 14.61
C GLU A 102 2.88 5.08 13.83
N PHE A 103 3.20 3.88 13.34
CA PHE A 103 4.37 3.65 12.50
C PHE A 103 4.32 4.51 11.23
N ALA A 104 3.19 4.51 10.51
CA ALA A 104 2.99 5.34 9.33
C ALA A 104 3.15 6.85 9.60
N LYS A 105 2.87 7.32 10.82
CA LYS A 105 3.01 8.74 11.18
C LYS A 105 4.45 9.15 11.47
N VAL A 106 5.26 8.23 11.99
CA VAL A 106 6.65 8.52 12.39
C VAL A 106 7.66 8.18 11.30
N THR A 107 7.33 7.29 10.36
CA THR A 107 8.20 6.99 9.22
C THR A 107 8.24 8.18 8.27
N ASP A 108 9.44 8.71 8.05
CA ASP A 108 9.70 9.70 7.01
C ASP A 108 9.73 9.02 5.64
N ILE A 109 8.79 9.37 4.77
CA ILE A 109 8.67 8.83 3.41
C ILE A 109 9.92 9.08 2.55
N ASN A 110 10.69 10.14 2.85
CA ASN A 110 11.94 10.45 2.16
C ASN A 110 13.10 9.59 2.61
N ARG A 111 13.00 9.01 3.80
CA ARG A 111 14.07 8.26 4.45
C ARG A 111 13.67 6.82 4.71
N THR A 112 12.57 6.35 4.11
CA THR A 112 12.15 4.96 4.24
C THR A 112 13.27 4.02 3.82
N LYS A 113 13.55 3.04 4.67
CA LYS A 113 14.59 2.03 4.49
C LYS A 113 13.96 0.64 4.42
N PRO A 114 14.70 -0.38 3.96
CA PRO A 114 14.23 -1.76 4.01
C PRO A 114 13.87 -2.22 5.44
N GLY A 115 14.50 -1.67 6.48
CA GLY A 115 14.13 -1.94 7.87
C GLY A 115 12.68 -1.56 8.19
N ASP A 116 12.20 -0.42 7.69
CA ASP A 116 10.82 0.02 7.94
C ASP A 116 9.79 -0.94 7.32
N VAL A 117 10.09 -1.44 6.11
CA VAL A 117 9.27 -2.46 5.43
C VAL A 117 9.24 -3.76 6.26
N TYR A 118 10.39 -4.16 6.79
CA TYR A 118 10.53 -5.39 7.56
C TYR A 118 9.71 -5.35 8.85
N GLU A 119 9.64 -4.20 9.52
CA GLU A 119 8.82 -4.01 10.70
C GLU A 119 7.33 -4.25 10.41
N VAL A 120 6.81 -3.71 9.30
CA VAL A 120 5.41 -3.93 8.87
C VAL A 120 5.14 -5.42 8.61
N LEU A 121 6.02 -6.08 7.86
CA LEU A 121 5.88 -7.51 7.55
C LEU A 121 6.02 -8.39 8.81
N SER A 122 6.85 -7.98 9.77
CA SER A 122 7.06 -8.70 11.03
C SER A 122 5.80 -8.77 11.89
N LEU A 123 4.89 -7.79 11.77
CA LEU A 123 3.59 -7.83 12.44
C LEU A 123 2.72 -8.98 11.92
N ILE A 124 2.74 -9.22 10.60
CA ILE A 124 2.05 -10.35 9.98
C ILE A 124 2.69 -11.67 10.42
N LYS A 125 4.02 -11.75 10.37
CA LYS A 125 4.79 -12.93 10.84
C LYS A 125 4.45 -13.30 12.27
N ALA A 126 4.43 -12.32 13.19
CA ALA A 126 4.12 -12.56 14.60
C ALA A 126 2.75 -13.25 14.76
N HIS A 127 1.73 -12.78 14.06
CA HIS A 127 0.41 -13.42 14.10
C HIS A 127 0.41 -14.84 13.53
N LEU A 128 1.09 -15.07 12.39
CA LEU A 128 1.17 -16.40 11.79
C LEU A 128 1.91 -17.40 12.71
N LEU A 129 2.94 -16.94 13.44
CA LEU A 129 3.64 -17.72 14.45
C LEU A 129 2.72 -18.08 15.63
N GLU A 130 1.95 -17.12 16.14
CA GLU A 130 0.96 -17.37 17.20
C GLU A 130 -0.09 -18.41 16.81
N LYS A 131 -0.40 -18.52 15.51
CA LYS A 131 -1.31 -19.53 14.95
C LYS A 131 -0.63 -20.87 14.63
N GLY A 132 0.69 -20.99 14.80
CA GLY A 132 1.45 -22.16 14.37
C GLY A 132 1.41 -22.41 12.86
N ALA A 133 1.11 -21.36 12.07
CA ALA A 133 0.91 -21.44 10.62
C ALA A 133 2.12 -20.91 9.82
N PHE A 134 3.05 -20.23 10.47
CA PHE A 134 4.22 -19.66 9.80
C PHE A 134 5.20 -20.75 9.35
N THR A 135 5.56 -20.73 8.08
CA THR A 135 6.57 -21.61 7.48
C THR A 135 7.81 -20.78 7.15
N GLU A 136 8.94 -21.10 7.76
CA GLU A 136 10.20 -20.43 7.45
C GLU A 136 10.71 -20.80 6.05
N TYR A 137 11.30 -19.82 5.37
CA TYR A 137 12.02 -20.08 4.13
C TYR A 137 13.36 -20.74 4.44
N THR A 138 13.58 -21.93 3.88
CA THR A 138 14.78 -22.77 4.12
C THR A 138 15.76 -22.82 2.93
N GLY A 139 15.42 -22.17 1.82
CA GLY A 139 16.26 -22.16 0.62
C GLY A 139 17.46 -21.20 0.72
N GLU A 140 18.28 -21.21 -0.32
CA GLU A 140 19.37 -20.24 -0.47
C GLU A 140 18.81 -18.83 -0.67
N LYS A 141 19.44 -17.83 -0.03
CA LYS A 141 19.11 -16.42 -0.19
C LYS A 141 20.02 -15.76 -1.23
N ILE A 142 19.41 -15.23 -2.27
CA ILE A 142 20.06 -14.42 -3.31
C ILE A 142 19.68 -12.95 -3.17
N SER A 143 20.47 -12.07 -3.78
CA SER A 143 20.19 -10.63 -3.79
C SER A 143 18.84 -10.32 -4.45
N LYS A 144 18.18 -9.26 -3.97
CA LYS A 144 16.88 -8.77 -4.46
C LYS A 144 16.87 -7.26 -4.55
N THR A 145 15.98 -6.76 -5.38
CA THR A 145 15.69 -5.34 -5.57
C THR A 145 14.37 -4.95 -4.88
N PRO A 146 14.11 -3.66 -4.62
CA PRO A 146 12.80 -3.20 -4.16
C PRO A 146 11.65 -3.65 -5.09
N SER A 147 11.92 -3.73 -6.40
CA SER A 147 10.94 -4.21 -7.39
C SER A 147 10.54 -5.66 -7.15
N ASP A 148 11.51 -6.53 -6.83
CA ASP A 148 11.23 -7.93 -6.48
C ASP A 148 10.34 -8.03 -5.24
N VAL A 149 10.64 -7.22 -4.20
CA VAL A 149 9.85 -7.20 -2.96
C VAL A 149 8.42 -6.75 -3.24
N PHE A 150 8.26 -5.71 -4.06
CA PHE A 150 6.95 -5.21 -4.45
C PHE A 150 6.14 -6.28 -5.18
N GLN A 151 6.74 -7.03 -6.12
CA GLN A 151 6.06 -8.13 -6.81
C GLN A 151 5.62 -9.24 -5.87
N MET A 152 6.47 -9.64 -4.93
CA MET A 152 6.09 -10.63 -3.92
C MET A 152 4.89 -10.15 -3.09
N MET A 153 4.83 -8.87 -2.73
CA MET A 153 3.66 -8.32 -2.04
C MET A 153 2.40 -8.23 -2.91
N ARG A 154 2.53 -8.08 -4.23
CA ARG A 154 1.39 -8.20 -5.15
C ARG A 154 0.85 -9.62 -5.17
N GLN A 155 1.73 -10.63 -5.16
CA GLN A 155 1.35 -12.04 -5.03
C GLN A 155 0.60 -12.30 -3.71
N ILE A 156 1.14 -11.85 -2.57
CA ILE A 156 0.44 -11.96 -1.28
C ILE A 156 -0.94 -11.29 -1.32
N SER A 157 -1.03 -10.09 -1.91
CA SER A 157 -2.31 -9.39 -2.04
C SER A 157 -3.31 -10.15 -2.92
N LEU A 158 -2.85 -10.88 -3.94
CA LEU A 158 -3.70 -11.76 -4.74
C LEU A 158 -4.22 -12.91 -3.87
N HIS A 159 -3.35 -13.58 -3.12
CA HIS A 159 -3.73 -14.66 -2.21
C HIS A 159 -4.71 -14.21 -1.13
N TYR A 160 -4.62 -12.97 -0.64
CA TYR A 160 -5.63 -12.40 0.24
C TYR A 160 -6.99 -12.28 -0.43
N TYR A 161 -7.04 -11.81 -1.68
CA TYR A 161 -8.29 -11.74 -2.44
C TYR A 161 -8.92 -13.14 -2.63
N GLU A 162 -8.11 -14.13 -3.00
CA GLU A 162 -8.56 -15.52 -3.14
C GLU A 162 -9.06 -16.09 -1.81
N THR A 163 -8.35 -15.82 -0.72
CA THR A 163 -8.74 -16.22 0.63
C THR A 163 -10.07 -15.59 1.05
N ALA A 164 -10.26 -14.29 0.81
CA ALA A 164 -11.53 -13.60 1.09
C ALA A 164 -12.69 -14.27 0.35
N LYS A 165 -12.49 -14.56 -0.95
CA LYS A 165 -13.47 -15.25 -1.78
C LYS A 165 -13.81 -16.64 -1.25
N LYS A 166 -12.81 -17.46 -0.88
CA LYS A 166 -13.02 -18.78 -0.27
C LYS A 166 -13.80 -18.69 1.04
N LYS A 167 -13.58 -17.65 1.85
CA LYS A 167 -14.26 -17.41 3.12
C LYS A 167 -15.63 -16.72 3.00
N GLY A 168 -16.04 -16.33 1.79
CA GLY A 168 -17.28 -15.55 1.59
C GLY A 168 -17.22 -14.13 2.19
N ILE A 169 -16.02 -13.59 2.40
CA ILE A 169 -15.83 -12.22 2.91
C ILE A 169 -15.97 -11.26 1.74
N VAL A 170 -16.91 -10.32 1.84
CA VAL A 170 -17.08 -9.25 0.85
C VAL A 170 -15.97 -8.21 1.05
N THR A 171 -15.13 -8.02 0.03
CA THR A 171 -14.02 -7.04 0.06
C THR A 171 -14.02 -6.19 -1.20
N ASN A 172 -13.50 -4.97 -1.07
CA ASN A 172 -13.48 -3.99 -2.17
C ASN A 172 -12.09 -3.82 -2.81
N TRP A 173 -11.11 -4.67 -2.52
CA TRP A 173 -9.69 -4.44 -2.82
C TRP A 173 -9.32 -4.37 -4.30
N ALA A 174 -10.10 -5.00 -5.19
CA ALA A 174 -9.85 -5.04 -6.62
C ALA A 174 -10.98 -4.35 -7.41
N THR A 175 -11.47 -3.21 -6.92
CA THR A 175 -12.62 -2.49 -7.48
C THR A 175 -12.25 -1.10 -8.00
N PRO A 176 -12.98 -0.56 -8.99
CA PRO A 176 -12.77 0.82 -9.42
C PRO A 176 -13.03 1.84 -8.30
N ALA A 177 -13.86 1.50 -7.31
CA ALA A 177 -14.10 2.32 -6.13
C ALA A 177 -12.81 2.59 -5.33
N GLN A 178 -11.97 1.57 -5.12
CA GLN A 178 -10.69 1.73 -4.43
C GLN A 178 -9.70 2.58 -5.23
N VAL A 179 -9.64 2.38 -6.55
CA VAL A 179 -8.80 3.21 -7.41
C VAL A 179 -9.26 4.66 -7.36
N TYR A 180 -10.57 4.90 -7.44
CA TYR A 180 -11.15 6.24 -7.33
C TYR A 180 -10.80 6.89 -6.00
N GLU A 181 -10.96 6.16 -4.90
CA GLU A 181 -10.65 6.64 -3.56
C GLU A 181 -9.18 7.03 -3.43
N ALA A 182 -8.25 6.18 -3.86
CA ALA A 182 -6.82 6.48 -3.86
C ALA A 182 -6.50 7.74 -4.68
N VAL A 183 -7.09 7.88 -5.88
CA VAL A 183 -6.89 9.07 -6.71
C VAL A 183 -7.48 10.31 -6.04
N ALA A 184 -8.69 10.23 -5.51
CA ALA A 184 -9.40 11.38 -4.95
C ALA A 184 -8.74 11.88 -3.66
N THR A 185 -8.30 10.98 -2.79
CA THR A 185 -7.78 11.35 -1.45
C THR A 185 -6.28 11.56 -1.42
N THR A 186 -5.55 11.06 -2.42
CA THR A 186 -4.09 11.09 -2.42
C THR A 186 -3.52 11.80 -3.64
N LEU A 187 -3.89 11.37 -4.86
CA LEU A 187 -3.31 11.95 -6.07
C LEU A 187 -3.84 13.36 -6.36
N LEU A 188 -5.16 13.55 -6.34
CA LEU A 188 -5.81 14.84 -6.57
C LEU A 188 -5.26 15.96 -5.67
N PRO A 189 -5.23 15.83 -4.33
CA PRO A 189 -4.69 16.90 -3.48
C PRO A 189 -3.20 17.12 -3.69
N ALA A 190 -2.45 16.08 -4.08
CA ALA A 190 -1.05 16.25 -4.47
C ALA A 190 -0.95 17.12 -5.74
N VAL A 191 -1.60 16.74 -6.85
CA VAL A 191 -1.55 17.52 -8.11
C VAL A 191 -2.04 18.96 -7.90
N GLN A 192 -3.09 19.16 -7.11
CA GLN A 192 -3.60 20.49 -6.76
C GLN A 192 -2.57 21.32 -5.99
N ALA A 193 -1.85 20.73 -5.02
CA ALA A 193 -0.80 21.43 -4.29
C ALA A 193 0.37 21.82 -5.20
N ILE A 194 0.72 20.99 -6.19
CA ILE A 194 1.75 21.30 -7.19
C ILE A 194 1.30 22.45 -8.09
N ALA A 195 0.02 22.45 -8.49
CA ALA A 195 -0.55 23.56 -9.25
C ALA A 195 -0.51 24.87 -8.46
N ASP A 196 -0.91 24.83 -7.18
CA ASP A 196 -0.83 25.98 -6.27
C ASP A 196 0.62 26.49 -6.16
N GLU A 197 1.60 25.57 -5.99
CA GLU A 197 3.04 25.86 -5.94
C GLU A 197 3.58 26.46 -7.23
N ALA A 198 3.10 26.00 -8.39
CA ALA A 198 3.45 26.50 -9.70
C ALA A 198 2.70 27.79 -10.09
N GLY A 199 1.80 28.30 -9.23
CA GLY A 199 0.99 29.50 -9.51
C GLY A 199 -0.12 29.28 -10.55
N ILE A 200 -0.45 28.03 -10.85
CA ILE A 200 -1.45 27.65 -11.85
C ILE A 200 -2.84 27.79 -11.24
N LYS A 201 -3.68 28.63 -11.86
CA LYS A 201 -5.08 28.76 -11.46
C LYS A 201 -5.88 27.61 -12.08
N TYR A 202 -6.60 26.86 -11.25
CA TYR A 202 -7.48 25.80 -11.70
C TYR A 202 -8.86 25.90 -11.07
N GLN A 203 -9.85 25.30 -11.73
CA GLN A 203 -11.18 25.12 -11.17
C GLN A 203 -11.21 23.86 -10.31
N ASP A 204 -11.79 23.95 -9.12
CA ASP A 204 -12.00 22.77 -8.28
C ASP A 204 -12.70 21.65 -9.05
N TYR A 205 -12.21 20.41 -8.84
CA TYR A 205 -12.82 19.26 -9.48
C TYR A 205 -14.27 19.07 -9.01
N LEU A 206 -15.17 19.06 -9.98
CA LEU A 206 -16.57 18.71 -9.77
C LEU A 206 -16.73 17.20 -9.96
N PHE A 207 -16.98 16.49 -8.85
CA PHE A 207 -17.23 15.04 -8.87
C PHE A 207 -18.35 14.71 -9.87
N PRO A 208 -18.09 13.93 -10.92
CA PRO A 208 -18.96 13.81 -12.08
C PRO A 208 -20.21 13.03 -11.70
N LYS A 209 -21.38 13.46 -12.19
CA LYS A 209 -22.63 12.73 -11.96
C LYS A 209 -22.68 11.41 -12.74
N GLN A 210 -22.20 11.42 -13.99
CA GLN A 210 -22.25 10.28 -14.90
C GLN A 210 -20.84 9.77 -15.23
N PRO A 211 -20.65 8.45 -15.38
CA PRO A 211 -19.40 7.88 -15.85
C PRO A 211 -19.18 8.20 -17.32
N VAL A 212 -17.92 8.20 -17.74
CA VAL A 212 -17.61 8.10 -19.17
C VAL A 212 -17.91 6.66 -19.62
N SER A 213 -18.76 6.51 -20.63
CA SER A 213 -19.11 5.20 -21.20
C SER A 213 -17.96 4.59 -22.00
N GLY A 214 -17.91 3.26 -22.09
CA GLY A 214 -16.92 2.54 -22.90
C GLY A 214 -15.47 2.62 -22.40
N VAL A 215 -15.24 3.09 -21.17
CA VAL A 215 -13.90 3.13 -20.58
C VAL A 215 -13.44 1.73 -20.18
N VAL A 216 -12.29 1.31 -20.69
CA VAL A 216 -11.59 0.09 -20.27
C VAL A 216 -10.38 0.42 -19.37
N PRO A 217 -9.94 -0.51 -18.50
CA PRO A 217 -8.84 -0.28 -17.56
C PRO A 217 -7.57 0.30 -18.20
N ARG A 218 -7.19 -0.15 -19.39
CA ARG A 218 -6.04 0.36 -20.15
C ARG A 218 -6.05 1.89 -20.32
N TYR A 219 -7.21 2.50 -20.57
CA TYR A 219 -7.30 3.94 -20.77
C TYR A 219 -7.03 4.73 -19.48
N THR A 220 -7.54 4.23 -18.36
CA THR A 220 -7.29 4.77 -17.02
C THR A 220 -5.82 4.61 -16.64
N TYR A 221 -5.22 3.45 -16.90
CA TYR A 221 -3.80 3.20 -16.69
C TYR A 221 -2.91 4.16 -17.49
N LYS A 222 -3.21 4.36 -18.78
CA LYS A 222 -2.47 5.30 -19.62
C LYS A 222 -2.55 6.75 -19.11
N LEU A 223 -3.69 7.17 -18.56
CA LEU A 223 -3.80 8.49 -17.94
C LEU A 223 -2.93 8.63 -16.70
N PHE A 224 -2.88 7.62 -15.81
CA PHE A 224 -1.96 7.65 -14.66
C PHE A 224 -0.51 7.85 -15.09
N TYR A 225 -0.08 7.07 -16.09
CA TYR A 225 1.26 7.19 -16.66
C TYR A 225 1.55 8.61 -17.14
N HIS A 226 0.62 9.22 -17.89
CA HIS A 226 0.79 10.59 -18.37
C HIS A 226 0.77 11.65 -17.26
N VAL A 227 -0.12 11.51 -16.26
CA VAL A 227 -0.15 12.41 -15.09
C VAL A 227 1.21 12.41 -14.39
N TYR A 228 1.75 11.22 -14.10
CA TYR A 228 3.06 11.12 -13.45
C TYR A 228 4.18 11.66 -14.34
N ASN A 229 4.19 11.36 -15.63
CA ASN A 229 5.21 11.89 -16.54
C ASN A 229 5.22 13.42 -16.60
N ASN A 230 4.04 14.05 -16.55
CA ASN A 230 3.96 15.51 -16.53
C ASN A 230 4.54 16.08 -15.21
N ILE A 231 4.16 15.50 -14.08
CA ILE A 231 4.59 15.97 -12.76
C ILE A 231 6.08 15.69 -12.51
N SER A 232 6.56 14.52 -12.89
CA SER A 232 7.98 14.17 -12.77
C SER A 232 8.85 15.11 -13.60
N LYS A 233 8.45 15.44 -14.83
CA LYS A 233 9.15 16.43 -15.66
C LYS A 233 9.22 17.81 -14.98
N TYR A 234 8.12 18.27 -14.39
CA TYR A 234 8.13 19.51 -13.62
C TYR A 234 9.20 19.49 -12.51
N TYR A 235 9.26 18.42 -11.70
CA TYR A 235 10.29 18.30 -10.66
C TYR A 235 11.70 18.06 -11.17
N MET A 236 11.86 17.39 -12.31
CA MET A 236 13.16 17.25 -12.97
C MET A 236 13.73 18.63 -13.32
N TYR A 237 12.90 19.54 -13.86
CA TYR A 237 13.32 20.89 -14.19
C TYR A 237 13.55 21.78 -12.97
N LYS A 238 12.75 21.58 -11.91
CA LYS A 238 12.79 22.43 -10.71
C LYS A 238 13.90 22.03 -9.73
N ASP A 239 13.98 20.75 -9.38
CA ASP A 239 14.71 20.26 -8.20
C ASP A 239 15.65 19.08 -8.51
N ASN A 240 15.94 18.81 -9.79
CA ASN A 240 16.76 17.67 -10.25
C ASN A 240 16.26 16.31 -9.72
N TYR A 241 14.93 16.18 -9.61
CA TYR A 241 14.28 14.95 -9.16
C TYR A 241 14.51 13.80 -10.15
N GLU A 242 14.95 12.64 -9.66
CA GLU A 242 15.07 11.42 -10.48
C GLU A 242 13.77 10.59 -10.37
N PRO A 243 12.98 10.47 -11.45
CA PRO A 243 11.69 9.77 -11.41
C PRO A 243 11.81 8.25 -11.48
N VAL A 244 10.80 7.58 -10.94
CA VAL A 244 10.57 6.15 -11.16
C VAL A 244 10.08 5.95 -12.59
N SER A 245 10.78 5.12 -13.37
CA SER A 245 10.32 4.76 -14.71
C SER A 245 9.26 3.65 -14.63
N PHE A 246 8.11 3.86 -15.27
CA PHE A 246 7.06 2.84 -15.40
C PHE A 246 7.19 2.07 -16.69
N THR A 247 6.84 0.78 -16.65
CA THR A 247 6.73 -0.05 -17.85
C THR A 247 5.36 0.20 -18.48
N GLU A 248 5.30 0.63 -19.74
CA GLU A 248 4.02 0.76 -20.44
C GLU A 248 3.43 -0.62 -20.72
N VAL A 249 2.40 -1.01 -19.97
CA VAL A 249 1.62 -2.22 -20.24
C VAL A 249 0.56 -1.89 -21.29
N ASN A 250 0.72 -2.46 -22.49
CA ASN A 250 -0.14 -2.17 -23.63
C ASN A 250 -1.36 -3.09 -23.78
N ASP A 251 -1.39 -4.20 -23.05
CA ASP A 251 -2.48 -5.17 -23.09
C ASP A 251 -3.56 -4.82 -22.05
N CYS A 252 -4.84 -4.92 -22.43
CA CYS A 252 -5.94 -4.62 -21.52
C CYS A 252 -6.26 -5.80 -20.58
N ASP A 253 -5.98 -7.04 -21.01
CA ASP A 253 -6.31 -8.23 -20.20
C ASP A 253 -5.36 -8.36 -19.00
N ASP A 254 -4.16 -7.80 -19.11
CA ASP A 254 -3.16 -7.77 -18.05
C ASP A 254 -3.39 -6.67 -16.99
N ILE A 255 -4.27 -5.70 -17.27
CA ILE A 255 -4.50 -4.54 -16.40
C ILE A 255 -5.82 -4.67 -15.66
N SER A 256 -5.74 -4.85 -14.34
CA SER A 256 -6.89 -4.87 -13.44
C SER A 256 -6.97 -3.62 -12.56
N PRO A 257 -8.10 -3.37 -11.87
CA PRO A 257 -8.18 -2.31 -10.87
C PRO A 257 -7.13 -2.38 -9.77
N ALA A 258 -6.67 -3.58 -9.40
CA ALA A 258 -5.58 -3.72 -8.43
C ALA A 258 -4.27 -3.14 -8.97
N ASP A 259 -3.96 -3.29 -10.27
CA ASP A 259 -2.75 -2.71 -10.87
C ASP A 259 -2.84 -1.18 -10.96
N MET A 260 -4.03 -0.65 -11.25
CA MET A 260 -4.26 0.79 -11.24
C MET A 260 -4.15 1.39 -9.83
N PHE A 261 -4.61 0.66 -8.81
CA PHE A 261 -4.41 1.03 -7.41
C PHE A 261 -2.93 1.01 -7.04
N ASP A 262 -2.20 -0.06 -7.36
CA ASP A 262 -0.76 -0.16 -7.13
C ASP A 262 0.00 1.00 -7.80
N LEU A 263 -0.33 1.33 -9.05
CA LEU A 263 0.24 2.48 -9.75
C LEU A 263 -0.08 3.81 -9.05
N ALA A 264 -1.32 3.99 -8.58
CA ALA A 264 -1.71 5.17 -7.82
C ALA A 264 -0.89 5.32 -6.52
N GLN A 265 -0.65 4.22 -5.81
CA GLN A 265 0.16 4.21 -4.58
C GLN A 265 1.64 4.52 -4.86
N ILE A 266 2.21 3.96 -5.93
CA ILE A 266 3.59 4.27 -6.32
C ILE A 266 3.70 5.78 -6.63
N ILE A 267 2.82 6.31 -7.49
CA ILE A 267 2.80 7.74 -7.82
C ILE A 267 2.62 8.59 -6.56
N ALA A 268 1.66 8.25 -5.71
CA ALA A 268 1.42 8.96 -4.47
C ALA A 268 2.65 9.01 -3.57
N SER A 269 3.36 7.90 -3.39
CA SER A 269 4.57 7.85 -2.57
C SER A 269 5.71 8.72 -3.12
N GLU A 270 5.85 8.79 -4.44
CA GLU A 270 6.80 9.69 -5.09
C GLU A 270 6.43 11.16 -4.88
N LEU A 271 5.14 11.51 -4.97
CA LEU A 271 4.70 12.88 -4.72
C LEU A 271 4.83 13.25 -3.24
N LYS A 272 4.45 12.35 -2.31
CA LYS A 272 4.60 12.56 -0.87
C LYS A 272 6.06 12.83 -0.49
N ALA A 273 7.00 12.16 -1.15
CA ALA A 273 8.43 12.41 -0.96
C ALA A 273 8.80 13.87 -1.30
N ASN A 274 8.31 14.39 -2.44
CA ASN A 274 8.66 15.73 -2.90
C ASN A 274 7.93 16.86 -2.17
N ILE A 275 6.61 16.74 -1.96
CA ILE A 275 5.78 17.84 -1.42
C ILE A 275 5.19 17.58 -0.03
N GLY A 276 5.50 16.44 0.57
CA GLY A 276 4.88 15.98 1.81
C GLY A 276 3.46 15.43 1.60
N VAL A 277 2.84 15.02 2.70
CA VAL A 277 1.46 14.49 2.68
C VAL A 277 0.47 15.64 2.45
N LYS A 278 -0.34 15.53 1.41
CA LYS A 278 -1.43 16.47 1.11
C LYS A 278 -2.78 15.81 1.33
N SER A 279 -3.72 16.59 1.84
CA SER A 279 -5.11 16.18 2.05
C SER A 279 -6.04 17.04 1.22
N LEU A 280 -7.24 16.52 0.95
CA LEU A 280 -8.31 17.31 0.35
C LEU A 280 -8.63 18.53 1.22
N LYS A 281 -8.83 19.69 0.60
CA LYS A 281 -9.44 20.86 1.25
C LYS A 281 -10.80 20.42 1.83
N SER A 282 -11.13 20.87 3.05
CA SER A 282 -12.30 20.39 3.80
C SER A 282 -13.61 20.42 3.00
N GLU A 283 -13.82 21.47 2.19
CA GLU A 283 -14.98 21.60 1.32
C GLU A 283 -15.02 20.55 0.20
N THR A 284 -13.87 20.26 -0.42
CA THR A 284 -13.74 19.20 -1.43
C THR A 284 -13.90 17.81 -0.81
N ALA A 285 -13.40 17.61 0.41
CA ALA A 285 -13.62 16.37 1.16
C ALA A 285 -15.11 16.15 1.49
N ALA A 286 -15.83 17.19 1.91
CA ALA A 286 -17.27 17.13 2.14
C ALA A 286 -18.05 16.81 0.86
N ARG A 287 -17.70 17.47 -0.26
CA ARG A 287 -18.27 17.17 -1.59
C ARG A 287 -18.00 15.74 -2.03
N TYR A 288 -16.79 15.24 -1.82
CA TYR A 288 -16.43 13.84 -2.10
C TYR A 288 -17.27 12.87 -1.27
N ALA A 289 -17.39 13.10 0.04
CA ALA A 289 -18.16 12.24 0.94
C ALA A 289 -19.63 12.17 0.52
N ALA A 290 -20.26 13.32 0.23
CA ALA A 290 -21.64 13.39 -0.26
C ALA A 290 -21.82 12.70 -1.63
N TRP A 291 -20.86 12.90 -2.54
CA TRP A 291 -20.88 12.21 -3.84
C TRP A 291 -20.75 10.70 -3.68
N LYS A 292 -19.82 10.23 -2.84
CA LYS A 292 -19.57 8.80 -2.58
C LYS A 292 -20.80 8.13 -1.97
N SER A 293 -21.47 8.77 -1.01
CA SER A 293 -22.67 8.23 -0.37
C SER A 293 -23.90 8.22 -1.28
N SER A 294 -23.97 9.11 -2.27
CA SER A 294 -25.08 9.18 -3.24
C SER A 294 -25.08 8.07 -4.29
N ARG A 295 -24.12 7.14 -4.23
CA ARG A 295 -23.83 6.20 -5.32
C ARG A 295 -23.93 4.77 -4.84
N GLU A 296 -24.69 3.99 -5.60
CA GLU A 296 -24.74 2.53 -5.44
C GLU A 296 -23.41 1.90 -5.88
N GLU A 297 -22.81 2.41 -6.98
CA GLU A 297 -21.57 1.87 -7.54
C GLU A 297 -20.64 2.96 -8.10
N ILE A 298 -19.33 2.73 -7.97
CA ILE A 298 -18.28 3.50 -8.66
C ILE A 298 -17.74 2.67 -9.82
N LEU A 299 -18.13 3.06 -11.03
CA LEU A 299 -17.70 2.47 -12.30
C LEU A 299 -16.33 3.02 -12.80
N PRO A 300 -15.59 2.28 -13.66
CA PRO A 300 -14.30 2.72 -14.22
C PRO A 300 -14.33 4.10 -14.90
N GLY A 301 -15.45 4.43 -15.56
CA GLY A 301 -15.63 5.72 -16.22
C GLY A 301 -15.60 6.93 -15.27
N HIS A 302 -15.88 6.73 -13.97
CA HIS A 302 -15.71 7.79 -12.96
C HIS A 302 -14.23 8.02 -12.66
N THR A 303 -13.47 6.95 -12.45
CA THR A 303 -12.02 7.01 -12.19
C THR A 303 -11.29 7.65 -13.35
N PHE A 304 -11.67 7.29 -14.58
CA PHE A 304 -11.15 7.91 -15.78
C PHE A 304 -11.39 9.42 -15.82
N ARG A 305 -12.61 9.89 -15.53
CA ARG A 305 -12.91 11.33 -15.49
C ARG A 305 -12.06 12.09 -14.47
N LEU A 306 -11.87 11.51 -13.28
CA LEU A 306 -11.04 12.12 -12.24
C LEU A 306 -9.57 12.21 -12.68
N LEU A 307 -9.07 11.18 -13.37
CA LEU A 307 -7.72 11.22 -13.93
C LEU A 307 -7.60 12.16 -15.13
N GLN A 308 -8.63 12.32 -15.96
CA GLN A 308 -8.62 13.33 -17.02
C GLN A 308 -8.44 14.74 -16.46
N TYR A 309 -9.12 15.04 -15.35
CA TYR A 309 -8.92 16.32 -14.66
C TYR A 309 -7.47 16.48 -14.18
N ASN A 310 -6.91 15.47 -13.48
CA ASN A 310 -5.51 15.50 -13.06
C ASN A 310 -4.53 15.59 -14.25
N PHE A 311 -4.86 14.96 -15.37
CA PHE A 311 -4.05 15.02 -16.60
C PHE A 311 -4.04 16.44 -17.17
N ILE A 312 -5.20 17.09 -17.31
CA ILE A 312 -5.28 18.47 -17.79
C ILE A 312 -4.49 19.39 -16.86
N LEU A 313 -4.70 19.26 -15.54
CA LEU A 313 -4.01 20.09 -14.56
C LEU A 313 -2.48 19.88 -14.57
N SER A 314 -2.03 18.63 -14.61
CA SER A 314 -0.60 18.30 -14.72
C SER A 314 0.04 18.82 -16.01
N LYS A 315 -0.73 18.85 -17.11
CA LYS A 315 -0.26 19.42 -18.37
C LYS A 315 -0.07 20.94 -18.26
N SER A 316 -1.01 21.65 -17.64
CA SER A 316 -0.90 23.08 -17.35
C SER A 316 0.31 23.39 -16.46
N ILE A 317 0.54 22.58 -15.42
CA ILE A 317 1.74 22.67 -14.57
C ILE A 317 3.02 22.59 -15.39
N LEU A 318 3.11 21.63 -16.32
CA LEU A 318 4.30 21.46 -17.16
C LEU A 318 4.48 22.60 -18.16
N ALA A 319 3.39 23.15 -18.69
CA ALA A 319 3.43 24.26 -19.65
C ALA A 319 3.72 25.62 -18.99
N GLY A 320 3.46 25.76 -17.68
CA GLY A 320 3.49 27.04 -16.99
C GLY A 320 2.31 27.95 -17.37
N GLU A 321 1.18 27.36 -17.81
CA GLU A 321 -0.02 28.03 -18.32
C GLU A 321 -1.19 28.03 -17.34
#